data_AF-A0A8J4DV29-F1
#
_entry.id   AF-A0A8J4DV29-F1
#
_cell.length_a   1.000
_cell.length_b   1.000
_cell.length_c   1.000
_cell.angle_alpha   90.00
_cell.angle_beta   90.00
_cell.angle_gamma   90.00
#
_symmetry.space_group_name_H-M   'P 1'
#
loop_
_entity.id
_entity.type
_entity.pdbx_description
1 polymer ?
#
loop_
_entity_poly.entity_id
_entity_poly.type
_entity_poly.pdbx_seq_one_letter_code
_entity_poly.pdbx_strand_id
1 'polypeptide(L)'
;MTTLWLLRAGWAAGVQIPVVLWVDGATRPGYSLWRHGASQLGTGERAWLQTVNFVLGGVLLGLFAVGLHRALRPGRGAFWAPVLVATAAVGLFVAGLVPTDPALGYPPGEAEGRTAAGIVHQIAGLALFVGLSTAAFVLARDFARAAVEAPASSGRPVPRSSSSPSPPASPTGSTPLTCGSPPRPDCSNTFPFWPDSVGSSALPHDCTDPCTERNRTWEQGARDRSINGSARREGTRCAGLP
;
A
#
# COMPACT_ATOMS: atom_id res chain seq x y z
N MET A 1 20.73 -0.49 24.54
CA MET A 1 19.30 -0.68 24.19
C MET A 1 19.19 -0.93 22.69
N THR A 2 18.53 -2.00 22.23
CA THR A 2 18.42 -2.30 20.79
C THR A 2 17.34 -1.46 20.11
N THR A 3 17.46 -1.22 18.80
CA THR A 3 16.46 -0.44 18.03
C THR A 3 15.05 -1.03 18.14
N LEU A 4 14.91 -2.35 18.26
CA LEU A 4 13.62 -3.01 18.46
C LEU A 4 12.91 -2.58 19.76
N TRP A 5 13.64 -2.41 20.86
CA TRP A 5 13.06 -1.95 22.12
C TRP A 5 12.59 -0.50 22.04
N LEU A 6 13.34 0.35 21.34
CA LEU A 6 12.93 1.73 21.05
C LEU A 6 11.67 1.78 20.19
N LEU A 7 11.56 0.94 19.16
CA LEU A 7 10.35 0.85 18.34
C LEU A 7 9.13 0.33 19.13
N ARG A 8 9.33 -0.65 20.01
CA ARG A 8 8.28 -1.17 20.92
C ARG A 8 7.76 -0.12 21.91
N ALA A 9 8.55 0.90 22.25
CA ALA A 9 8.10 2.00 23.10
C ALA A 9 6.89 2.76 22.49
N GLY A 10 6.83 2.89 21.16
CA GLY A 10 5.70 3.53 20.48
C GLY A 10 4.40 2.74 20.61
N TRP A 11 4.48 1.40 20.52
CA TRP A 11 3.34 0.51 20.79
C TRP A 11 2.91 0.60 22.26
N ALA A 12 3.86 0.56 23.21
CA ALA A 12 3.57 0.71 24.63
C ALA A 12 2.88 2.05 24.94
N ALA A 13 3.35 3.16 24.36
CA ALA A 13 2.70 4.47 24.47
C ALA A 13 1.27 4.47 23.89
N GLY A 14 1.09 3.88 22.71
CA GLY A 14 -0.22 3.77 22.05
C GLY A 14 -1.24 2.91 22.81
N VAL A 15 -0.79 1.97 23.65
CA VAL A 15 -1.67 1.14 24.49
C VAL A 15 -1.90 1.79 25.87
N GLN A 16 -0.85 2.24 26.57
CA GLN A 16 -0.98 2.70 27.94
C GLN A 16 -1.87 3.95 28.06
N ILE A 17 -1.74 4.91 27.14
CA ILE A 17 -2.42 6.19 27.22
C ILE A 17 -3.94 6.03 27.19
N PRO A 18 -4.54 5.36 26.19
CA PRO A 18 -5.99 5.12 26.18
C PRO A 18 -6.45 4.17 27.29
N VAL A 19 -5.67 3.16 27.67
CA VAL A 19 -6.05 2.25 28.77
C VAL A 19 -6.17 3.01 30.10
N VAL A 20 -5.18 3.84 30.46
CA VAL A 20 -5.24 4.64 31.69
C VAL A 20 -6.36 5.70 31.60
N LEU A 21 -6.52 6.38 30.45
CA LEU A 21 -7.61 7.33 30.23
C LEU A 21 -9.00 6.70 30.41
N TRP A 22 -9.22 5.49 29.88
CA TRP A 22 -10.51 4.81 29.97
C TRP A 22 -10.77 4.26 31.37
N VAL A 23 -9.77 3.66 32.03
CA VAL A 23 -9.93 3.14 33.40
C VAL A 23 -10.10 4.28 34.42
N ASP A 24 -9.32 5.36 34.29
CA ASP A 24 -9.47 6.53 35.15
C ASP A 24 -10.81 7.23 34.88
N GLY A 25 -11.13 7.50 33.61
CA GLY A 25 -12.38 8.15 33.20
C GLY A 25 -13.64 7.37 33.56
N ALA A 26 -13.64 6.04 33.47
CA ALA A 26 -14.77 5.21 33.89
C ALA A 26 -14.95 5.13 35.42
N THR A 27 -13.93 5.50 36.20
CA THR A 27 -13.95 5.46 37.68
C THR A 27 -13.89 6.86 38.33
N ARG A 28 -13.99 7.94 37.55
CA ARG A 28 -13.89 9.32 38.01
C ARG A 28 -15.28 9.97 38.13
N PRO A 29 -15.75 10.32 39.34
CA PRO A 29 -17.04 10.98 39.53
C PRO A 29 -17.18 12.27 38.70
N GLY A 30 -18.35 12.46 38.10
CA GLY A 30 -18.64 13.63 37.24
C GLY A 30 -17.96 13.64 35.88
N TYR A 31 -16.98 12.75 35.62
CA TYR A 31 -16.35 12.65 34.30
C TYR A 31 -17.24 11.91 33.29
N SER A 32 -17.05 12.20 32.00
CA SER A 32 -17.76 11.54 30.91
C SER A 32 -16.98 11.74 29.61
N LEU A 33 -16.53 10.66 28.99
CA LEU A 33 -15.76 10.68 27.73
C LEU A 33 -16.51 11.33 26.56
N TRP A 34 -17.85 11.41 26.64
CA TRP A 34 -18.70 12.02 25.62
C TRP A 34 -18.89 13.52 25.80
N ARG A 35 -18.52 14.06 26.96
CA ARG A 35 -18.78 15.46 27.34
C ARG A 35 -17.53 16.23 27.74
N HIS A 36 -16.53 15.57 28.30
CA HIS A 36 -15.33 16.16 28.87
C HIS A 36 -14.09 15.69 28.11
N GLY A 37 -13.10 16.56 27.96
CA GLY A 37 -11.85 16.27 27.26
C GLY A 37 -11.00 15.23 28.00
N ALA A 38 -10.21 14.44 27.26
CA ALA A 38 -9.30 13.44 27.84
C ALA A 38 -8.27 14.06 28.80
N SER A 39 -7.74 15.25 28.46
CA SER A 39 -6.81 16.00 29.31
C SER A 39 -7.42 16.47 30.63
N GLN A 40 -8.75 16.63 30.71
CA GLN A 40 -9.40 17.09 31.94
C GLN A 40 -9.26 16.07 33.08
N LEU A 41 -8.94 14.80 32.82
CA LEU A 41 -8.55 13.86 33.89
C LEU A 41 -7.27 14.28 34.64
N GLY A 42 -6.51 15.25 34.11
CA GLY A 42 -5.43 15.96 34.80
C GLY A 42 -5.87 17.06 35.75
N THR A 43 -7.15 17.09 36.18
CA THR A 43 -7.66 17.98 37.22
C THR A 43 -8.35 17.19 38.36
N GLY A 44 -8.57 17.88 39.49
CA GLY A 44 -9.07 17.29 40.74
C GLY A 44 -8.08 16.35 41.44
N GLU A 45 -8.56 15.66 42.47
CA GLU A 45 -7.75 14.86 43.42
C GLU A 45 -6.80 13.84 42.76
N ARG A 46 -7.25 13.16 41.70
CA ARG A 46 -6.49 12.13 40.97
C ARG A 46 -5.73 12.68 39.74
N ALA A 47 -5.56 14.01 39.61
CA ALA A 47 -4.85 14.64 38.51
C ALA A 47 -3.46 14.02 38.22
N TRP A 48 -2.76 13.61 39.28
CA TRP A 48 -1.43 13.00 39.22
C TRP A 48 -1.40 11.72 38.36
N LEU A 49 -2.49 10.95 38.26
CA LEU A 49 -2.56 9.78 37.38
C LEU A 49 -2.37 10.19 35.92
N GLN A 50 -3.02 11.27 35.52
CA GLN A 50 -2.93 11.79 34.15
C GLN A 50 -1.58 12.43 33.87
N THR A 51 -1.01 13.14 34.85
CA THR A 51 0.39 13.63 34.79
C THR A 51 1.37 12.48 34.55
N VAL A 52 1.30 11.40 35.34
CA VAL A 52 2.17 10.23 35.16
C VAL A 52 1.94 9.57 33.80
N ASN A 53 0.69 9.39 33.38
CA ASN A 53 0.32 8.82 32.09
C ASN A 53 0.91 9.61 30.90
N PHE A 54 0.77 10.94 30.93
CA PHE A 54 1.28 11.83 29.88
C PHE A 54 2.81 11.97 29.92
N VAL A 55 3.43 12.09 31.09
CA VAL A 55 4.90 12.13 31.21
C VAL A 55 5.52 10.82 30.71
N LEU A 56 5.00 9.67 31.13
CA LEU A 56 5.47 8.35 30.66
C LEU A 56 5.18 8.14 29.17
N GLY A 57 4.04 8.62 28.69
CA GLY A 57 3.69 8.65 27.25
C GLY A 57 4.67 9.47 26.43
N GLY A 58 5.02 10.67 26.89
CA GLY A 58 6.01 11.54 26.26
C GLY A 58 7.39 10.89 26.21
N VAL A 59 7.85 10.30 27.31
CA VAL A 59 9.13 9.55 27.35
C VAL A 59 9.13 8.37 26.37
N LEU A 60 8.08 7.56 26.33
CA LEU A 60 8.00 6.42 25.43
C LEU A 60 7.86 6.83 23.95
N LEU A 61 7.16 7.93 23.63
CA LEU A 61 7.16 8.52 22.29
C LEU A 61 8.54 9.10 21.91
N GLY A 62 9.28 9.67 22.86
CA GLY A 62 10.65 10.14 22.65
C GLY A 62 11.59 8.98 22.31
N LEU A 63 11.50 7.87 23.06
CA LEU A 63 12.23 6.64 22.74
C LEU A 63 11.82 6.07 21.38
N PHE A 64 10.54 6.14 21.02
CA PHE A 64 10.04 5.75 19.70
C PHE A 64 10.61 6.62 18.57
N ALA A 65 10.73 7.94 18.76
CA ALA A 65 11.38 8.84 17.79
C ALA A 65 12.84 8.45 17.55
N VAL A 66 13.61 8.13 18.60
CA VAL A 66 14.98 7.61 18.48
C VAL A 66 14.99 6.25 17.77
N GLY A 67 14.00 5.39 18.03
CA GLY A 67 13.81 4.12 17.32
C GLY A 67 13.61 4.31 15.81
N LEU A 68 12.72 5.23 15.42
CA LEU A 68 12.48 5.58 14.01
C LEU A 68 13.73 6.15 13.34
N HIS A 69 14.43 7.08 13.99
CA HIS A 69 15.67 7.66 13.46
C HIS A 69 16.75 6.61 13.18
N ARG A 70 16.81 5.55 13.99
CA ARG A 70 17.76 4.43 13.83
C ARG A 70 17.29 3.33 12.87
N ALA A 71 16.03 3.33 12.45
CA ALA A 71 15.41 2.24 11.67
C ALA A 71 15.03 2.63 10.24
N LEU A 72 14.71 3.90 9.99
CA LEU A 72 14.31 4.38 8.67
C LEU A 72 15.52 4.51 7.73
N ARG A 73 15.36 4.12 6.46
CA ARG A 73 16.39 4.25 5.43
C ARG A 73 16.53 5.71 4.98
N PRO A 74 17.72 6.17 4.54
CA PRO A 74 17.91 7.56 4.09
C PRO A 74 16.86 8.01 3.08
N GLY A 75 16.18 9.12 3.39
CA GLY A 75 15.03 9.61 2.64
C GLY A 75 14.32 10.72 3.38
N ARG A 76 13.27 11.30 2.79
CA ARG A 76 12.50 12.40 3.43
C ARG A 76 11.75 11.91 4.67
N GLY A 77 11.22 10.68 4.67
CA GLY A 77 10.58 10.09 5.85
C GLY A 77 11.52 9.93 7.04
N ALA A 78 12.77 9.52 6.80
CA ALA A 78 13.77 9.29 7.85
C ALA A 78 14.20 10.54 8.64
N PHE A 79 14.01 11.75 8.08
CA PHE A 79 14.21 12.99 8.82
C PHE A 79 12.90 13.47 9.45
N TRP A 80 11.83 13.62 8.64
CA TRP A 80 10.62 14.27 9.11
C TRP A 80 9.81 13.44 10.11
N ALA A 81 9.74 12.12 9.97
CA ALA A 81 8.95 11.30 10.90
C ALA A 81 9.54 11.28 12.33
N PRO A 82 10.85 11.06 12.55
CA PRO A 82 11.42 11.18 13.90
C PRO A 82 11.26 12.57 14.51
N VAL A 83 11.45 13.64 13.72
CA VAL A 83 11.29 15.03 14.21
C VAL A 83 9.85 15.30 14.63
N LEU A 84 8.86 14.95 13.81
CA LEU A 84 7.44 15.15 14.13
C LEU A 84 6.99 14.34 15.35
N VAL A 85 7.47 13.10 15.50
CA VAL A 85 7.20 12.26 16.67
C VAL A 85 7.91 12.82 17.92
N ALA A 86 9.12 13.37 17.80
CA ALA A 86 9.82 14.02 18.91
C ALA A 86 9.10 15.31 19.36
N THR A 87 8.62 16.14 18.42
CA THR A 87 7.78 17.31 18.72
C THR A 87 6.50 16.90 19.46
N ALA A 88 5.85 15.81 19.02
CA ALA A 88 4.67 15.27 19.69
C ALA A 88 4.98 14.70 21.09
N ALA A 89 6.13 14.05 21.26
CA ALA A 89 6.62 13.53 22.53
C ALA A 89 6.83 14.67 23.55
N VAL A 90 7.47 15.77 23.13
CA VAL A 90 7.64 16.98 23.94
C VAL A 90 6.30 17.62 24.28
N GLY A 91 5.39 17.74 23.30
CA GLY A 91 4.03 18.24 23.53
C GLY A 91 3.28 17.43 24.59
N LEU A 92 3.26 16.11 24.49
CA LEU A 92 2.63 15.24 25.48
C LEU A 92 3.29 15.33 26.86
N PHE A 93 4.63 15.38 26.92
CA PHE A 93 5.37 15.53 28.17
C PHE A 93 5.03 16.85 28.88
N VAL A 94 5.02 17.97 28.15
CA VAL A 94 4.64 19.29 28.67
C VAL A 94 3.18 19.31 29.11
N ALA A 95 2.26 18.71 28.34
CA ALA A 95 0.86 18.57 28.72
C ALA A 95 0.65 17.69 29.99
N GLY A 96 1.59 16.82 30.32
CA GLY A 96 1.58 16.07 31.59
C GLY A 96 2.01 16.92 32.79
N LEU A 97 2.95 17.85 32.60
CA LEU A 97 3.48 18.72 33.66
C LEU A 97 2.64 19.98 33.91
N VAL A 98 1.99 20.50 32.87
CA VAL A 98 1.18 21.73 32.93
C VAL A 98 -0.30 21.34 32.97
N PRO A 99 -1.07 21.75 33.99
CA PRO A 99 -2.50 21.41 34.07
C PRO A 99 -3.32 22.06 32.95
N THR A 100 -4.41 21.41 32.56
CA THR A 100 -5.43 21.98 31.68
C THR A 100 -6.46 22.77 32.51
N ASP A 101 -7.17 23.71 31.88
CA ASP A 101 -8.17 24.52 32.57
C ASP A 101 -9.45 23.72 32.89
N PRO A 102 -10.13 23.98 34.03
CA PRO A 102 -11.51 23.57 34.26
C PRO A 102 -12.45 24.08 33.13
N ALA A 103 -13.29 23.21 32.63
CA ALA A 103 -14.20 23.51 31.52
C ALA A 103 -15.40 22.56 31.51
N LEU A 104 -16.53 23.04 30.98
CA LEU A 104 -17.76 22.26 30.86
C LEU A 104 -18.26 21.72 32.22
N GLY A 105 -18.05 22.44 33.32
CA GLY A 105 -18.43 22.02 34.68
C GLY A 105 -17.60 20.86 35.25
N TYR A 106 -16.45 20.53 34.65
CA TYR A 106 -15.51 19.55 35.18
C TYR A 106 -14.12 20.19 35.46
N PRO A 107 -13.51 19.94 36.64
CA PRO A 107 -14.01 19.08 37.71
C PRO A 107 -15.14 19.75 38.52
N PRO A 108 -16.05 18.98 39.15
CA PRO A 108 -17.18 19.55 39.86
C PRO A 108 -16.76 20.50 40.98
N GLY A 109 -17.31 21.71 40.97
CA GLY A 109 -17.04 22.73 41.99
C GLY A 109 -15.88 23.69 41.67
N GLU A 110 -15.09 23.45 40.63
CA GLU A 110 -14.10 24.41 40.15
C GLU A 110 -14.72 25.40 39.14
N ALA A 111 -14.27 26.65 39.18
CA ALA A 111 -14.72 27.71 38.28
C ALA A 111 -14.06 27.55 36.91
N GLU A 112 -14.86 27.61 35.84
CA GLU A 112 -14.33 27.65 34.47
C GLU A 112 -13.55 28.95 34.23
N GLY A 113 -12.44 28.84 33.51
CA GLY A 113 -11.55 29.96 33.24
C GLY A 113 -10.58 29.65 32.11
N ARG A 114 -9.77 30.65 31.75
CA ARG A 114 -8.68 30.48 30.78
C ARG A 114 -7.39 30.99 31.37
N THR A 115 -6.48 30.09 31.74
CA THR A 115 -5.21 30.45 32.37
C THR A 115 -4.05 30.38 31.39
N ALA A 116 -2.91 30.99 31.75
CA ALA A 116 -1.68 30.84 30.99
C ALA A 116 -1.20 29.38 30.94
N ALA A 117 -1.40 28.63 32.04
CA ALA A 117 -1.08 27.19 32.11
C ALA A 117 -1.95 26.39 31.13
N GLY A 118 -3.26 26.60 31.14
CA GLY A 118 -4.17 25.97 30.19
C GLY A 118 -3.84 26.32 28.74
N ILE A 119 -3.49 27.57 28.42
CA ILE A 119 -3.02 27.95 27.07
C ILE A 119 -1.77 27.15 26.67
N VAL A 120 -0.78 27.01 27.54
CA VAL A 120 0.42 26.18 27.29
C VAL A 120 0.03 24.72 27.09
N HIS A 121 -0.87 24.16 27.92
CA HIS A 121 -1.38 22.80 27.76
C HIS A 121 -2.07 22.60 26.40
N GLN A 122 -2.91 23.55 25.95
CA GLN A 122 -3.59 23.45 24.65
C GLN A 122 -2.61 23.54 23.46
N ILE A 123 -1.57 24.37 23.55
CA ILE A 123 -0.50 24.43 22.53
C ILE A 123 0.29 23.11 22.50
N ALA A 124 0.61 22.55 23.67
CA ALA A 124 1.32 21.30 23.81
C ALA A 124 0.49 20.11 23.27
N GLY A 125 -0.82 20.09 23.54
CA GLY A 125 -1.77 19.16 22.93
C GLY A 125 -1.88 19.32 21.41
N LEU A 126 -1.91 20.56 20.88
CA LEU A 126 -1.91 20.81 19.43
C LEU A 126 -0.63 20.24 18.78
N ALA A 127 0.53 20.45 19.39
CA ALA A 127 1.81 19.91 18.92
C ALA A 127 1.82 18.37 18.90
N LEU A 128 1.22 17.73 19.92
CA LEU A 128 1.00 16.28 19.96
C LEU A 128 0.12 15.80 18.80
N PHE A 129 -1.10 16.32 18.66
CA PHE A 129 -2.06 15.83 17.67
C PHE A 129 -1.61 16.10 16.23
N VAL A 130 -1.12 17.31 15.94
CA VAL A 130 -0.60 17.66 14.61
C VAL A 130 0.68 16.90 14.31
N GLY A 131 1.58 16.76 15.28
CA GLY A 131 2.84 16.03 15.13
C GLY A 131 2.62 14.56 14.78
N LEU A 132 1.81 13.82 15.55
CA LEU A 132 1.49 12.42 15.27
C LEU A 132 0.73 12.23 13.97
N SER A 133 -0.28 13.07 13.70
CA SER A 133 -1.05 12.99 12.44
C SER A 133 -0.16 13.19 11.22
N THR A 134 0.68 14.23 11.25
CA THR A 134 1.61 14.54 10.15
C THR A 134 2.68 13.45 10.01
N ALA A 135 3.20 12.92 11.13
CA ALA A 135 4.16 11.81 11.11
C ALA A 135 3.56 10.55 10.46
N ALA A 136 2.30 10.23 10.75
CA ALA A 136 1.60 9.10 10.13
C ALA A 136 1.49 9.26 8.61
N PHE A 137 1.10 10.45 8.11
CA PHE A 137 1.06 10.73 6.67
C PHE A 137 2.44 10.70 6.00
N VAL A 138 3.48 11.21 6.69
CA VAL A 138 4.88 11.15 6.20
C VAL A 138 5.34 9.70 6.06
N LEU A 139 5.16 8.88 7.10
CA LEU A 139 5.54 7.46 7.09
C LEU A 139 4.75 6.67 6.04
N ALA A 140 3.43 6.86 5.96
CA ALA A 140 2.59 6.20 4.96
C ALA A 140 3.05 6.52 3.53
N ARG A 141 3.39 7.78 3.24
CA ARG A 141 3.90 8.21 1.92
C ARG A 141 5.29 7.66 1.61
N ASP A 142 6.17 7.57 2.61
CA ASP A 142 7.52 7.04 2.46
C ASP A 142 7.48 5.52 2.18
N PHE A 143 6.68 4.77 2.96
CA PHE A 143 6.48 3.33 2.75
C PHE A 143 5.75 3.01 1.43
N ALA A 144 4.76 3.81 1.03
CA ALA A 144 4.09 3.63 -0.27
C ALA A 144 5.06 3.80 -1.46
N ARG A 145 6.01 4.74 -1.37
CA ARG A 145 7.07 4.91 -2.38
C ARG A 145 8.04 3.73 -2.41
N ALA A 146 8.53 3.33 -1.24
CA ALA A 146 9.41 2.17 -1.12
C ALA A 146 8.77 0.87 -1.64
N ALA A 147 7.43 0.74 -1.57
CA ALA A 147 6.70 -0.39 -2.13
C ALA A 147 6.57 -0.34 -3.67
N VAL A 148 6.48 0.85 -4.27
CA VAL A 148 6.46 1.03 -5.74
C VAL A 148 7.86 0.86 -6.34
N GLU A 149 8.89 1.30 -5.62
CA GLU A 149 10.30 1.19 -6.03
C GLU A 149 10.88 -0.23 -5.80
N ALA A 150 10.17 -1.10 -5.10
CA ALA A 150 10.58 -2.49 -4.91
C ALA A 150 10.46 -3.28 -6.23
N PRO A 151 11.55 -3.89 -6.74
CA PRO A 151 11.49 -4.65 -7.99
C PRO A 151 10.53 -5.84 -7.86
N ALA A 152 9.76 -6.10 -8.93
CA ALA A 152 8.74 -7.16 -8.99
C ALA A 152 9.27 -8.61 -8.85
N SER A 153 10.58 -8.78 -8.65
CA SER A 153 11.27 -10.06 -8.47
C SER A 153 11.12 -10.69 -7.08
N SER A 154 10.42 -10.03 -6.14
CA SER A 154 10.05 -10.63 -4.84
C SER A 154 8.99 -11.74 -4.94
N GLY A 155 8.35 -11.88 -6.11
CA GLY A 155 7.63 -13.08 -6.50
C GLY A 155 8.58 -14.27 -6.65
N ARG A 156 9.04 -14.82 -5.52
CA ARG A 156 9.85 -16.04 -5.48
C ARG A 156 9.12 -17.10 -6.29
N PRO A 157 9.71 -17.66 -7.37
CA PRO A 157 9.09 -18.78 -8.06
C PRO A 157 8.84 -19.87 -7.02
N VAL A 158 7.58 -20.23 -6.80
CA VAL A 158 7.27 -21.47 -6.11
C VAL A 158 7.97 -22.54 -6.95
N PRO A 159 8.93 -23.30 -6.41
CA PRO A 159 9.53 -24.38 -7.17
C PRO A 159 8.37 -25.32 -7.49
N ARG A 160 7.96 -25.37 -8.77
CA ARG A 160 7.07 -26.42 -9.23
C ARG A 160 7.83 -27.70 -8.95
N SER A 161 7.34 -28.50 -8.02
CA SER A 161 7.82 -29.86 -7.82
C SER A 161 7.59 -30.58 -9.15
N SER A 162 8.64 -30.71 -9.96
CA SER A 162 8.64 -31.49 -11.18
C SER A 162 8.68 -32.98 -10.85
N SER A 163 7.80 -33.42 -9.96
CA SER A 163 7.34 -34.79 -9.85
C SER A 163 6.39 -35.07 -11.01
N SER A 164 6.89 -34.94 -12.24
CA SER A 164 6.27 -35.62 -13.37
C SER A 164 6.41 -37.12 -13.10
N PRO A 165 5.31 -37.88 -13.06
CA PRO A 165 5.43 -39.34 -13.07
C PRO A 165 6.20 -39.73 -14.33
N SER A 166 7.22 -40.57 -14.19
CA SER A 166 7.87 -41.16 -15.36
C SER A 166 6.82 -41.88 -16.21
N PRO A 167 6.77 -41.66 -17.54
CA PRO A 167 5.86 -42.41 -18.39
C PRO A 167 6.20 -43.91 -18.27
N PRO A 168 5.19 -44.81 -18.24
CA PRO A 168 5.46 -46.24 -18.27
C PRO A 168 6.21 -46.59 -19.56
N ALA A 169 7.14 -47.55 -19.46
CA ALA A 169 7.96 -47.97 -20.59
C ALA A 169 7.09 -48.42 -21.77
N SER A 170 7.32 -47.83 -22.95
CA SER A 170 6.63 -48.22 -24.18
C SER A 170 6.90 -49.69 -24.50
N PRO A 171 5.89 -50.49 -24.86
CA PRO A 171 6.12 -51.83 -25.38
C PRO A 171 6.89 -51.75 -26.69
N THR A 172 7.90 -52.61 -26.83
CA THR A 172 8.68 -52.75 -28.07
C THR A 172 7.83 -53.34 -29.19
N GLY A 173 7.66 -52.58 -30.28
CA GLY A 173 7.32 -53.13 -31.59
C GLY A 173 6.08 -52.54 -32.26
N SER A 174 6.30 -51.62 -33.20
CA SER A 174 5.62 -51.60 -34.51
C SER A 174 6.20 -50.49 -35.40
N THR A 175 6.74 -50.89 -36.57
CA THR A 175 6.85 -50.14 -37.85
C THR A 175 7.01 -48.61 -37.86
N PRO A 176 8.05 -48.06 -38.52
CA PRO A 176 8.15 -46.62 -38.73
C PRO A 176 7.08 -46.13 -39.72
N LEU A 177 6.16 -45.29 -39.25
CA LEU A 177 5.30 -44.49 -40.12
C LEU A 177 6.12 -43.31 -40.65
N THR A 178 6.56 -43.42 -41.91
CA THR A 178 7.12 -42.29 -42.65
C THR A 178 6.02 -41.26 -42.91
N CYS A 179 6.11 -40.08 -42.30
CA CYS A 179 5.39 -38.92 -42.81
C CYS A 179 5.95 -38.56 -44.19
N GLY A 180 5.24 -38.98 -45.24
CA GLY A 180 5.52 -38.55 -46.60
C GLY A 180 5.29 -37.04 -46.73
N SER A 181 6.23 -36.34 -47.36
CA SER A 181 6.02 -34.96 -47.79
C SER A 181 4.78 -34.88 -48.70
N PRO A 182 3.89 -33.89 -48.55
CA PRO A 182 2.82 -33.69 -49.52
C PRO A 182 3.44 -33.37 -50.90
N PRO A 183 2.88 -33.91 -52.00
CA PRO A 183 3.34 -33.57 -53.33
C PRO A 183 3.10 -32.08 -53.61
N ARG A 184 4.03 -31.43 -54.32
CA ARG A 184 3.81 -30.08 -54.84
C ARG A 184 2.67 -30.12 -55.86
N PRO A 185 1.74 -29.14 -55.86
CA PRO A 185 0.76 -29.04 -56.93
C PRO A 185 1.46 -28.79 -58.27
N ASP A 186 1.04 -29.52 -59.29
CA ASP A 186 1.56 -29.42 -60.65
C ASP A 186 0.88 -28.26 -61.39
N CYS A 187 1.66 -27.24 -61.76
CA CYS A 187 1.19 -26.08 -62.50
C CYS A 187 1.35 -26.27 -64.01
N SER A 188 0.93 -27.42 -64.55
CA SER A 188 0.88 -27.67 -65.99
C SER A 188 -0.48 -28.16 -66.47
N ASN A 189 -1.29 -27.24 -67.02
CA ASN A 189 -1.75 -27.27 -68.41
C ASN A 189 -2.80 -26.18 -68.69
N THR A 190 -2.99 -25.89 -69.99
CA THR A 190 -3.55 -24.63 -70.49
C THR A 190 -4.64 -24.92 -71.55
N PHE A 191 -5.54 -23.93 -71.78
CA PHE A 191 -6.46 -23.79 -72.93
C PHE A 191 -7.74 -24.68 -72.97
N PRO A 192 -8.73 -24.38 -73.86
CA PRO A 192 -9.32 -23.05 -74.15
C PRO A 192 -10.86 -23.07 -74.33
N PHE A 193 -11.56 -21.94 -74.13
CA PHE A 193 -12.67 -21.49 -75.02
C PHE A 193 -13.09 -20.02 -74.74
N TRP A 194 -13.66 -19.35 -75.75
CA TRP A 194 -14.12 -17.94 -75.79
C TRP A 194 -15.67 -17.89 -75.82
N PRO A 195 -16.37 -16.73 -75.65
CA PRO A 195 -15.97 -15.39 -75.16
C PRO A 195 -16.86 -14.97 -73.93
N ASP A 196 -17.20 -13.72 -73.54
CA ASP A 196 -16.97 -12.35 -74.04
C ASP A 196 -17.17 -11.28 -72.91
N SER A 197 -16.99 -10.00 -73.26
CA SER A 197 -17.46 -8.77 -72.60
C SER A 197 -16.73 -8.24 -71.34
N VAL A 198 -15.88 -7.23 -71.60
CA VAL A 198 -15.49 -6.05 -70.77
C VAL A 198 -15.07 -6.20 -69.30
N GLY A 199 -13.81 -5.79 -69.02
CA GLY A 199 -13.52 -4.92 -67.86
C GLY A 199 -12.35 -5.29 -66.93
N SER A 200 -11.16 -4.79 -67.26
CA SER A 200 -10.08 -4.39 -66.32
C SER A 200 -9.31 -5.44 -65.48
N SER A 201 -8.01 -5.54 -65.79
CA SER A 201 -6.87 -5.79 -64.88
C SER A 201 -6.93 -6.99 -63.92
N ALA A 202 -6.34 -8.11 -64.36
CA ALA A 202 -5.94 -9.20 -63.48
C ALA A 202 -4.71 -8.84 -62.63
N LEU A 203 -4.74 -9.23 -61.35
CA LEU A 203 -3.56 -9.37 -60.50
C LEU A 203 -3.27 -10.87 -60.30
N PRO A 204 -2.00 -11.29 -60.20
CA PRO A 204 -1.67 -12.70 -60.02
C PRO A 204 -2.14 -13.20 -58.64
N HIS A 205 -2.59 -14.46 -58.59
CA HIS A 205 -2.79 -15.17 -57.32
C HIS A 205 -1.45 -15.42 -56.65
N ASP A 206 -1.11 -14.58 -55.66
CA ASP A 206 0.08 -14.73 -54.84
C ASP A 206 -0.16 -15.83 -53.79
N CYS A 207 0.48 -16.99 -53.97
CA CYS A 207 0.44 -18.10 -53.02
C CYS A 207 1.40 -17.85 -51.84
N THR A 208 1.09 -16.86 -51.01
CA THR A 208 1.85 -16.56 -49.80
C THR A 208 1.49 -17.49 -48.64
N ASP A 209 2.51 -18.03 -47.97
CA ASP A 209 2.38 -18.99 -46.88
C ASP A 209 1.65 -18.38 -45.67
N PRO A 210 0.55 -18.98 -45.15
CA PRO A 210 -0.28 -18.40 -44.08
C PRO A 210 0.41 -18.32 -42.71
N CYS A 211 1.62 -18.86 -42.58
CA CYS A 211 2.48 -18.66 -41.41
C CYS A 211 3.19 -17.29 -41.42
N THR A 212 3.48 -16.71 -42.59
CA THR A 212 4.33 -15.52 -42.72
C THR A 212 3.57 -14.24 -42.36
N GLU A 213 2.29 -14.17 -42.75
CA GLU A 213 1.45 -12.98 -42.60
C GLU A 213 1.01 -12.74 -41.15
N ARG A 214 0.90 -13.84 -40.38
CA ARG A 214 0.56 -13.82 -38.94
C ARG A 214 1.60 -13.06 -38.10
N ASN A 215 2.89 -13.08 -38.47
CA ASN A 215 3.92 -12.40 -37.67
C ASN A 215 3.91 -10.87 -37.84
N ARG A 216 3.60 -10.34 -39.04
CA ARG A 216 3.57 -8.88 -39.29
C ARG A 216 2.48 -8.17 -38.47
N THR A 217 1.31 -8.78 -38.35
CA THR A 217 0.16 -8.22 -37.62
C THR A 217 0.39 -8.13 -36.11
N TRP A 218 1.17 -9.05 -35.53
CA TRP A 218 1.59 -8.96 -34.11
C TRP A 218 2.55 -7.78 -33.85
N GLU A 219 3.52 -7.55 -34.73
CA GLU A 219 4.51 -6.47 -34.54
C GLU A 219 3.90 -5.07 -34.66
N GLN A 220 2.98 -4.85 -35.60
CA GLN A 220 2.26 -3.58 -35.72
C GLN A 220 1.34 -3.33 -34.50
N GLY A 221 0.55 -4.35 -34.11
CA GLY A 221 -0.30 -4.24 -32.91
C GLY A 221 0.48 -4.09 -31.59
N ALA A 222 1.75 -4.48 -31.54
CA ALA A 222 2.61 -4.22 -30.38
C ALA A 222 3.10 -2.75 -30.32
N ARG A 223 3.39 -2.12 -31.46
CA ARG A 223 3.87 -0.73 -31.54
C ARG A 223 2.78 0.29 -31.16
N ASP A 224 1.57 0.15 -31.69
CA ASP A 224 0.49 1.11 -31.40
C ASP A 224 0.08 1.12 -29.91
N ARG A 225 0.17 -0.04 -29.24
CA ARG A 225 -0.12 -0.17 -27.81
C ARG A 225 0.90 0.50 -26.90
N SER A 226 2.11 0.85 -27.38
CA SER A 226 3.07 1.63 -26.58
C SER A 226 2.89 3.15 -26.72
N ILE A 227 2.11 3.62 -27.71
CA ILE A 227 1.98 5.05 -28.03
C ILE A 227 0.74 5.67 -27.37
N ASN A 228 -0.42 5.00 -27.43
CA ASN A 228 -1.70 5.55 -26.94
C ASN A 228 -2.22 4.80 -25.70
N GLY A 229 -1.66 5.14 -24.53
CA GLY A 229 -1.96 4.49 -23.24
C GLY A 229 -3.40 4.66 -22.73
N SER A 230 -4.35 3.91 -23.29
CA SER A 230 -5.70 3.73 -22.72
C SER A 230 -6.26 2.34 -23.01
N ALA A 231 -6.39 1.51 -21.96
CA ALA A 231 -6.92 0.16 -22.08
C ALA A 231 -8.46 0.16 -21.90
N ARG A 232 -9.20 0.48 -22.97
CA ARG A 232 -10.65 0.22 -23.01
C ARG A 232 -10.87 -1.25 -23.37
N ARG A 233 -11.44 -2.04 -22.45
CA ARG A 233 -11.80 -3.45 -22.71
C ARG A 233 -13.09 -3.53 -23.52
N GLU A 234 -13.00 -3.55 -24.85
CA GLU A 234 -14.10 -4.00 -25.71
C GLU A 234 -13.96 -5.52 -25.91
N GLY A 235 -14.89 -6.30 -25.36
CA GLY A 235 -14.89 -7.76 -25.45
C GLY A 235 -15.68 -8.25 -26.66
N THR A 236 -15.01 -8.50 -27.79
CA THR A 236 -15.63 -9.09 -28.97
C THR A 236 -15.85 -10.59 -28.76
N ARG A 237 -17.11 -11.02 -28.63
CA ARG A 237 -17.48 -12.44 -28.69
C ARG A 237 -17.33 -12.93 -30.13
N CYS A 238 -16.63 -14.04 -30.34
CA CYS A 238 -16.78 -14.78 -31.60
C CYS A 238 -18.15 -15.46 -31.61
N ALA A 239 -19.03 -15.04 -32.51
CA ALA A 239 -20.24 -15.78 -32.82
C ALA A 239 -19.87 -16.98 -33.71
N GLY A 240 -20.11 -18.19 -33.22
CA GLY A 240 -20.12 -19.38 -34.07
C GLY A 240 -21.47 -19.52 -34.76
N LEU A 241 -21.46 -19.91 -36.02
CA LEU A 241 -22.59 -20.47 -36.75
C LEU A 241 -22.11 -21.76 -37.45
N PRO A 242 -23.03 -22.70 -37.73
CA PRO A 242 -22.74 -24.14 -37.78
C PRO A 242 -22.06 -24.63 -39.06
#